data_AF-A0A7Z0SI05-F1
#
_entry.id   AF-A0A7Z0SI05-F1
#
_cell.length_a   1.000
_cell.length_b   1.000
_cell.length_c   1.000
_cell.angle_alpha   90.00
_cell.angle_beta   90.00
_cell.angle_gamma   90.00
#
_symmetry.space_group_name_H-M   'P 1'
#
loop_
_entity.id
_entity.type
_entity.pdbx_description
1 polymer ?
#
loop_
_entity_poly.entity_id
_entity_poly.type
_entity_poly.pdbx_seq_one_letter_code
_entity_poly.pdbx_strand_id
1 'polypeptide(L)' 'MAFQIVIDEYGVYVTRSGRLAFIEKAKHGPRGMLYLGYVLATAKGVSRSEWHTWTPDGRSNSSAEDRDIVEKV' A
#
# COMPACT_ATOMS: atom_id res chain seq x y z
N MET A 1 -10.17 2.25 -19.88
CA MET A 1 -9.21 1.42 -19.13
C MET A 1 -9.93 0.89 -17.91
N ALA A 2 -10.04 -0.43 -17.77
CA ALA A 2 -10.59 -1.03 -16.56
C ALA A 2 -9.52 -0.99 -15.47
N PHE A 3 -9.83 -0.38 -14.34
CA PHE A 3 -8.96 -0.44 -13.17
C PHE A 3 -9.20 -1.79 -12.49
N GLN A 4 -8.16 -2.60 -12.35
CA GLN A 4 -8.22 -3.77 -11.48
C GLN A 4 -8.21 -3.26 -10.04
N ILE A 5 -9.22 -3.62 -9.26
CA ILE A 5 -9.21 -3.38 -7.82
C ILE A 5 -8.16 -4.33 -7.25
N VAL A 6 -7.11 -3.78 -6.65
CA VAL A 6 -6.02 -4.54 -6.03
C VAL A 6 -6.18 -4.58 -4.52
N ILE A 7 -6.74 -3.51 -3.93
CA ILE A 7 -7.02 -3.40 -2.49
C ILE A 7 -8.52 -3.31 -2.29
N ASP A 8 -9.10 -4.35 -1.71
CA ASP A 8 -10.54 -4.47 -1.44
C ASP A 8 -10.88 -4.48 0.06
N GLU A 9 -9.94 -4.90 0.92
CA GLU A 9 -10.12 -4.97 2.37
C GLU A 9 -8.81 -4.82 3.17
N TYR A 10 -8.88 -4.99 4.48
CA TYR A 10 -7.71 -5.05 5.36
C TYR A 10 -6.96 -6.36 5.15
N GLY A 11 -5.64 -6.32 5.14
CA GLY A 11 -4.85 -7.53 4.87
C GLY A 11 -3.41 -7.24 4.48
N VAL A 12 -2.76 -8.29 3.98
CA VAL A 12 -1.36 -8.26 3.55
C VAL A 12 -1.30 -8.29 2.02
N TYR A 13 -0.49 -7.41 1.47
CA TYR A 13 -0.35 -7.20 0.04
C TYR A 13 1.12 -7.15 -0.36
N VAL A 14 1.42 -7.36 -1.63
CA VAL A 14 2.77 -7.28 -2.18
C VAL A 14 2.93 -5.97 -2.96
N THR A 15 3.99 -5.22 -2.64
CA THR A 15 4.40 -4.05 -3.41
C THR A 15 5.18 -4.43 -4.66
N ARG A 16 5.31 -3.52 -5.63
CA ARG A 16 6.11 -3.73 -6.85
C ARG A 16 7.59 -4.05 -6.55
N SER A 17 8.12 -3.57 -5.42
CA SER A 17 9.46 -3.91 -4.93
C SER A 17 9.56 -5.27 -4.23
N GLY A 18 8.47 -6.04 -4.16
CA GLY A 18 8.42 -7.33 -3.49
C GLY A 18 8.35 -7.24 -1.95
N ARG A 19 8.00 -6.08 -1.40
CA ARG A 19 7.83 -5.89 0.05
C ARG A 19 6.39 -6.18 0.44
N LEU A 20 6.18 -6.56 1.71
CA LEU A 20 4.86 -6.72 2.27
C LEU A 20 4.31 -5.38 2.75
N ALA A 21 3.10 -5.04 2.30
CA ALA A 21 2.30 -3.93 2.75
C ALA A 21 1.14 -4.43 3.61
N PHE A 22 0.99 -3.87 4.80
CA PHE A 22 -0.04 -4.23 5.76
C PHE A 22 -1.10 -3.12 5.79
N ILE A 23 -2.28 -3.41 5.25
CA ILE A 23 -3.40 -2.46 5.20
C ILE A 23 -4.28 -2.67 6.43
N GLU A 24 -4.44 -1.62 7.23
CA GLU A 24 -5.14 -1.69 8.52
C GLU A 24 -6.36 -0.78 8.62
N LYS A 25 -6.44 0.23 7.75
CA LYS A 25 -7.53 1.21 7.82
C LYS A 25 -7.90 1.69 6.45
N ALA A 26 -9.20 1.90 6.24
CA ALA A 26 -9.71 2.57 5.07
C ALA A 26 -10.44 3.86 5.48
N LYS A 27 -10.27 4.91 4.68
CA LYS A 27 -10.89 6.22 4.92
C LYS A 27 -11.39 6.80 3.62
N HIS A 28 -12.53 7.48 3.67
CA HIS A 28 -13.01 8.25 2.53
C HIS A 28 -12.30 9.61 2.50
N GLY A 29 -11.50 9.84 1.45
CA GLY A 29 -10.85 11.11 1.19
C GLY A 29 -11.56 11.92 0.09
N PRO A 30 -11.09 13.14 -0.21
CA PRO A 30 -11.71 14.00 -1.22
C PRO A 30 -11.70 13.43 -2.65
N ARG A 31 -10.82 12.46 -2.92
CA ARG A 31 -10.65 11.79 -4.22
C ARG A 31 -11.12 10.33 -4.21
N GLY A 32 -11.87 9.93 -3.20
CA GLY A 32 -12.36 8.56 -3.03
C GLY A 32 -11.71 7.81 -1.87
N MET A 33 -11.81 6.48 -1.91
CA MET A 33 -11.33 5.60 -0.84
C MET A 33 -9.79 5.59 -0.80
N LEU A 34 -9.24 5.69 0.40
CA LEU A 34 -7.81 5.57 0.66
C LEU A 34 -7.57 4.50 1.73
N TYR A 35 -6.59 3.65 1.46
CA TYR A 35 -6.16 2.59 2.36
C TYR A 35 -4.87 3.01 3.03
N LEU A 36 -4.87 3.08 4.36
CA LEU A 36 -3.71 3.39 5.18
C LEU A 36 -3.12 2.08 5.70
N GLY A 37 -1.79 2.01 5.65
CA GLY A 37 -1.03 0.87 6.12
C GLY A 37 0.44 1.19 6.21
N TYR A 38 1.26 0.15 6.41
CA TYR A 38 2.71 0.30 6.45
C TYR A 38 3.45 -0.80 5.70
N VAL A 39 4.69 -0.51 5.32
CA VAL A 39 5.67 -1.47 4.82
C VAL A 39 6.78 -1.56 5.84
N LEU A 40 7.30 -2.78 6.08
CA LEU A 40 8.49 -2.96 6.91
C LEU A 40 9.73 -2.64 6.08
N ALA A 41 10.49 -1.64 6.52
CA ALA A 41 11.78 -1.30 5.94
C ALA A 41 12.89 -1.57 6.96
N THR A 42 13.93 -2.29 6.54
CA THR A 42 15.11 -2.51 7.35
C THR A 42 16.17 -1.49 6.96
N ALA A 43 16.54 -0.62 7.90
CA ALA A 43 17.62 0.33 7.71
C ALA A 43 18.63 0.17 8.86
N LYS A 44 19.90 -0.08 8.51
CA LYS A 44 21.00 -0.26 9.48
C LYS A 44 20.71 -1.30 10.58
N GLY A 45 20.10 -2.42 10.19
CA GLY A 45 19.77 -3.52 11.11
C GLY A 45 18.56 -3.27 12.03
N VAL A 46 17.87 -2.14 11.86
CA VAL A 46 16.63 -1.83 12.59
C VAL A 46 15.46 -1.88 11.63
N SER A 47 14.45 -2.69 11.95
CA SER A 47 13.17 -2.70 11.26
C SER A 47 12.33 -1.51 11.69
N ARG A 48 11.82 -0.75 10.72
CA ARG A 48 10.91 0.37 10.94
C ARG A 48 9.67 0.22 10.07
N SER A 49 8.53 0.63 10.60
CA SER A 49 7.28 0.72 9.84
C SER A 49 7.24 2.05 9.09
N GLU A 50 7.26 1.97 7.75
CA GLU A 50 7.03 3.11 6.87
C GLU A 50 5.54 3.19 6.52
N TRP A 51 4.86 4.22 7.01
CA TRP A 51 3.42 4.38 6.80
C TRP A 51 3.12 5.07 5.47
N HIS A 52 2.16 4.51 4.74
CA HIS A 52 1.74 4.99 3.43
C HIS A 52 0.23 4.92 3.25
N THR A 53 -0.26 5.65 2.26
CA THR A 53 -1.65 5.56 1.81
C THR A 53 -1.70 5.14 0.36
N TRP A 54 -2.59 4.21 0.04
CA TRP A 54 -2.82 3.71 -1.29
C TRP A 54 -4.24 3.96 -1.76
N THR A 55 -4.42 4.07 -3.07
CA THR A 55 -5.73 4.02 -3.74
C THR A 55 -6.18 2.58 -3.96
N PRO A 56 -7.46 2.32 -4.29
CA PRO A 56 -7.97 0.95 -4.48
C PRO A 56 -7.30 0.18 -5.63
N ASP A 57 -6.72 0.88 -6.60
CA ASP A 57 -5.93 0.31 -7.70
C ASP A 57 -4.45 0.08 -7.32
N GLY A 58 -4.10 0.19 -6.04
CA GLY A 58 -2.79 -0.14 -5.52
C GLY A 58 -1.75 0.96 -5.62
N ARG A 59 -2.06 2.14 -6.18
CA ARG A 59 -1.06 3.22 -6.28
C ARG A 59 -0.78 3.88 -4.94
N SER A 60 0.49 4.02 -4.61
CA SER A 60 0.91 4.77 -3.42
C SER A 60 0.83 6.27 -3.70
N ASN A 61 0.40 7.06 -2.71
CA ASN A 61 0.51 8.53 -2.77
C ASN A 61 1.95 9.05 -2.57
N SER A 62 2.96 8.18 -2.50
CA SER A 62 4.37 8.57 -2.50
C SER A 62 4.88 8.85 -3.91
N SER A 63 5.92 9.68 -4.04
CA SER A 63 6.56 10.01 -5.33
C SER A 63 7.30 8.83 -5.99
N ALA A 64 7.39 7.68 -5.34
CA ALA A 64 8.07 6.49 -5.84
C ALA A 64 7.08 5.35 -6.10
N GLU A 65 7.12 4.79 -7.32
CA GLU A 65 6.24 3.70 -7.79
C GLU A 65 6.62 2.33 -7.21
N ASP A 66 7.79 2.21 -6.59
CA ASP A 66 8.28 0.97 -5.98
C ASP A 66 7.40 0.48 -4.80
N ARG A 67 6.56 1.37 -4.28
CA ARG A 67 5.62 1.14 -3.19
C ARG A 67 4.21 0.82 -3.66
N ASP A 68 3.94 0.83 -4.96
CA ASP A 68 2.63 0.45 -5.49
C ASP A 68 2.32 -1.00 -5.12
N ILE A 69 1.13 -1.27 -4.59
CA ILE A 69 0.61 -2.60 -4.35
C ILE A 69 0.16 -3.20 -5.70
N VAL A 70 0.63 -4.42 -5.98
CA VAL A 70 0.37 -5.11 -7.26
C VAL A 70 -0.44 -6.40 -7.09
N GLU A 71 -0.49 -6.93 -5.87
CA GLU A 71 -1.05 -8.24 -5.58
C GLU A 71 -1.51 -8.31 -4.11
N LYS A 72 -2.57 -9.08 -3.86
CA LYS A 72 -2.97 -9.53 -2.53
C LYS A 72 -2.36 -10.90 -2.24
N VAL A 73 -1.82 -11.07 -1.04
CA VAL A 73 -1.21 -12.34 -0.59
C VAL A 73 -2.30 -13.35 -0.24
#